data_AF-A0A0H5E421-F1
#
_entry.id   AF-A0A0H5E421-F1
#
_cell.length_a   1.000
_cell.length_b   1.000
_cell.length_c   1.000
_cell.angle_alpha   90.00
_cell.angle_beta   90.00
_cell.angle_gamma   90.00
#
_symmetry.space_group_name_H-M   'P 1'
#
loop_
_entity.id
_entity.type
_entity.pdbx_description
1 polymer ?
#
loop_
_entity_poly.entity_id
_entity_poly.type
_entity_poly.pdbx_seq_one_letter_code
_entity_poly.pdbx_strand_id
1 'polypeptide(L)'
;MNPLDPEPKDVIEDRKGQAVEEPPVREIPDQDLATRKPPKKNPFLFFVWLAFFLTFALIIWGYSGSMLQFMRKAAEDKPFLQVTNRQMSVFLWQFPNLLRQNVKSRGDYLTGFDLENRVGIKAGYADQRVIAPPEVLFLYHTWDRLIKEEYTQRIISKQDFFEFLVQSPEWLPEKWSEAPPEYTAMVKSLDISPQQDLSQLSKQALPLEVRLAYQGWKNFFEEGDLINIFSITYGDLKKFLGGHPHYARNYWINLVKKDYPNYLKTFTSGSYKDEDKVPPQEIPPFVKVALFNMIQAEKKL
;
A
#
# COMPACT_ATOMS: atom_id res chain seq x y z
N MET A 1 17.23 -7.18 -30.81
CA MET A 1 17.15 -8.59 -31.21
C MET A 1 18.46 -9.23 -30.81
N ASN A 2 18.49 -9.93 -29.66
CA ASN A 2 19.63 -10.73 -29.23
C ASN A 2 19.35 -12.20 -29.58
N PRO A 3 20.36 -12.99 -29.97
CA PRO A 3 20.18 -14.41 -30.27
C PRO A 3 19.89 -15.18 -28.99
N LEU A 4 19.02 -16.18 -29.11
CA LEU A 4 18.61 -17.14 -28.09
C LEU A 4 19.82 -17.95 -27.59
N ASP A 5 19.94 -18.04 -26.26
CA ASP A 5 20.80 -19.02 -25.59
C ASP A 5 20.26 -20.45 -25.85
N PRO A 6 21.12 -21.44 -26.10
CA PRO A 6 20.69 -22.82 -26.29
C PRO A 6 20.37 -23.53 -24.97
N GLU A 7 19.31 -24.34 -25.00
CA GLU A 7 18.86 -25.20 -23.90
C GLU A 7 19.94 -26.19 -23.41
N PRO A 8 19.93 -26.53 -22.10
CA PRO A 8 20.84 -27.53 -21.55
C PRO A 8 20.46 -28.93 -22.03
N LYS A 9 21.47 -29.66 -22.52
CA LYS A 9 21.36 -31.09 -22.88
C LYS A 9 21.31 -31.93 -21.61
N ASP A 10 20.22 -32.69 -21.45
CA ASP A 10 20.14 -33.76 -20.46
C ASP A 10 21.14 -34.87 -20.81
N VAL A 11 22.15 -35.02 -19.94
CA VAL A 11 23.08 -36.15 -19.97
C VAL A 11 22.42 -37.30 -19.23
N ILE A 12 21.87 -38.26 -19.98
CA ILE A 12 21.44 -39.55 -19.46
C ILE A 12 22.70 -40.38 -19.24
N GLU A 13 23.16 -40.44 -17.99
CA GLU A 13 24.23 -41.34 -17.57
C GLU A 13 23.70 -42.77 -17.43
N ASP A 14 24.17 -43.63 -18.32
CA ASP A 14 23.87 -45.04 -18.43
C ASP A 14 24.64 -45.82 -17.34
N ARG A 15 24.07 -45.95 -16.13
CA ARG A 15 24.64 -46.78 -15.05
C ARG A 15 24.41 -48.25 -15.34
N LYS A 16 25.39 -48.85 -16.01
CA LYS A 16 25.58 -50.31 -16.11
C LYS A 16 25.53 -50.96 -14.73
N GLY A 17 24.75 -52.04 -14.66
CA GLY A 17 24.55 -52.86 -13.49
C GLY A 17 25.85 -53.41 -12.91
N GLN A 18 26.03 -53.18 -11.62
CA GLN A 18 26.94 -53.92 -10.77
C GLN A 18 26.07 -54.89 -9.98
N ALA A 19 26.19 -56.18 -10.27
CA ALA A 19 25.58 -57.24 -9.46
C ALA A 19 26.24 -57.20 -8.08
N VAL A 20 25.50 -56.75 -7.08
CA VAL A 20 25.88 -56.84 -5.68
C VAL A 20 25.55 -58.27 -5.26
N GLU A 21 26.57 -59.09 -5.00
CA GLU A 21 26.41 -60.34 -4.27
C GLU A 21 25.85 -60.01 -2.88
N GLU A 22 24.61 -60.45 -2.62
CA GLU A 22 24.00 -60.33 -1.30
C GLU A 22 24.81 -61.19 -0.31
N PRO A 23 25.26 -60.62 0.83
CA PRO A 23 25.85 -61.43 1.89
C PRO A 23 24.78 -62.40 2.42
N PRO A 24 25.18 -63.61 2.86
CA PRO A 24 24.24 -64.60 3.38
C PRO A 24 23.43 -63.98 4.51
N VAL A 25 22.10 -64.01 4.36
CA VAL A 25 21.13 -63.59 5.37
C VAL A 25 21.37 -64.43 6.62
N ARG A 26 22.06 -63.85 7.61
CA ARG A 26 22.03 -64.35 8.98
C ARG A 26 20.61 -64.11 9.48
N GLU A 27 19.78 -65.14 9.43
CA GLU A 27 18.55 -65.18 10.20
C GLU A 27 18.90 -64.95 11.67
N ILE A 28 18.60 -63.75 12.16
CA ILE A 28 18.63 -63.46 13.59
C ILE A 28 17.51 -64.32 14.17
N PRO A 29 17.79 -65.23 15.13
CA PRO A 29 16.78 -66.11 15.69
C PRO A 29 15.61 -65.27 16.23
N ASP A 30 14.39 -65.53 15.75
CA ASP A 30 13.15 -64.85 16.16
C ASP A 30 12.88 -64.91 17.68
N GLN A 31 13.61 -65.76 18.41
CA GLN A 31 13.52 -65.89 19.86
C GLN A 31 14.06 -64.69 20.65
N ASP A 32 14.88 -63.80 20.06
CA ASP A 32 15.41 -62.61 20.75
C ASP A 32 14.55 -61.35 20.58
N LEU A 33 13.56 -61.36 19.67
CA LEU A 33 12.63 -60.24 19.49
C LEU A 33 11.41 -60.32 20.41
N ALA A 34 11.02 -61.52 20.83
CA ALA A 34 9.85 -61.74 21.69
C ALA A 34 10.08 -61.40 23.18
N THR A 35 11.33 -61.18 23.61
CA THR A 35 11.68 -60.90 25.01
C THR A 35 11.96 -59.43 25.33
N ARG A 36 12.02 -58.56 24.32
CA ARG A 36 12.10 -57.10 24.55
C ARG A 36 10.74 -56.58 24.99
N LYS A 37 10.46 -56.67 26.30
CA LYS A 37 9.35 -55.92 26.93
C LYS A 37 9.43 -54.48 26.41
N PRO A 38 8.36 -53.93 25.80
CA PRO A 38 8.38 -52.57 25.32
C PRO A 38 8.80 -51.68 26.49
N PRO A 39 9.75 -50.74 26.29
CA PRO A 39 10.22 -49.90 27.37
C PRO A 39 8.99 -49.28 28.03
N LYS A 40 8.85 -49.52 29.34
CA LYS A 40 7.69 -49.08 30.13
C LYS A 40 7.60 -47.57 29.94
N LYS A 41 6.72 -47.10 29.05
CA LYS A 41 6.57 -45.68 28.73
C LYS A 41 6.26 -44.99 30.04
N ASN A 42 7.19 -44.21 30.57
CA ASN A 42 7.00 -43.53 31.83
C ASN A 42 6.05 -42.36 31.58
N PRO A 43 4.76 -42.43 31.99
CA PRO A 43 3.79 -41.38 31.71
C PRO A 43 4.24 -40.06 32.35
N PHE A 44 5.02 -40.13 33.43
CA PHE A 44 5.60 -38.98 34.09
C PHE A 44 6.51 -38.16 33.16
N LEU A 45 7.38 -38.81 32.36
CA LEU A 45 8.24 -38.08 31.42
C LEU A 45 7.41 -37.34 30.35
N PHE A 46 6.33 -37.95 29.88
CA PHE A 46 5.41 -37.29 28.94
C PHE A 46 4.78 -36.03 29.55
N PHE A 47 4.27 -36.12 30.80
CA PHE A 47 3.69 -34.96 31.48
C PHE A 47 4.72 -33.87 31.80
N VAL A 48 5.97 -34.23 32.13
CA VAL A 48 7.07 -33.27 32.32
C VAL A 48 7.36 -32.50 31.03
N TRP A 49 7.47 -33.21 29.89
CA TRP A 49 7.66 -32.55 28.59
C TRP A 49 6.47 -31.69 28.19
N LEU A 50 5.24 -32.16 28.41
CA LEU A 50 4.03 -31.39 28.14
C LEU A 50 3.98 -30.10 28.97
N ALA A 51 4.29 -30.19 30.27
CA ALA A 51 4.38 -29.03 31.15
C ALA A 51 5.45 -28.05 30.65
N PHE A 52 6.63 -28.54 30.24
CA PHE A 52 7.68 -27.70 29.67
C PHE A 52 7.23 -26.97 28.41
N PHE A 53 6.59 -27.65 27.46
CA PHE A 53 6.07 -27.02 26.24
C PHE A 53 4.98 -26.00 26.54
N LEU A 54 4.07 -26.29 27.47
CA LEU A 54 3.04 -25.35 27.90
C LEU A 54 3.65 -24.11 28.55
N THR A 55 4.61 -24.28 29.46
CA THR A 55 5.31 -23.16 30.09
C THR A 55 6.07 -22.33 29.05
N PHE A 56 6.77 -22.99 28.12
CA PHE A 56 7.49 -22.30 27.05
C PHE A 56 6.55 -21.53 26.11
N ALA A 57 5.43 -22.13 25.71
CA ALA A 57 4.41 -21.47 24.91
C ALA A 57 3.79 -20.26 25.64
N LEU A 58 3.52 -20.38 26.94
CA LEU A 58 3.03 -19.28 27.76
C LEU A 58 4.06 -18.15 27.90
N ILE A 59 5.35 -18.47 28.03
CA ILE A 59 6.42 -17.46 28.06
C ILE A 59 6.50 -16.73 26.72
N ILE A 60 6.51 -17.45 25.60
CA ILE A 60 6.52 -16.85 24.26
C ILE A 60 5.28 -15.96 24.07
N TRP A 61 4.10 -16.43 24.47
CA TRP A 61 2.87 -15.68 24.33
C TRP A 61 2.85 -14.42 25.22
N GLY A 62 3.29 -14.52 26.47
CA GLY A 62 3.41 -13.37 27.38
C GLY A 62 4.44 -12.35 26.89
N TYR A 63 5.60 -12.82 26.43
CA TYR A 63 6.67 -11.96 25.91
C TYR A 63 6.27 -11.24 24.63
N SER A 64 5.66 -11.97 23.67
CA SER A 64 5.16 -11.38 22.41
C SER A 64 4.07 -10.32 22.65
N GLY A 65 3.12 -10.60 23.55
CA GLY A 65 2.08 -9.63 23.92
C GLY A 65 2.67 -8.37 24.57
N SER A 66 3.60 -8.54 25.50
CA SER A 66 4.30 -7.42 26.17
C SER A 66 5.15 -6.60 25.20
N MET A 67 5.90 -7.26 24.32
CA MET A 67 6.70 -6.59 23.28
C MET A 67 5.82 -5.79 22.34
N LEU A 68 4.67 -6.33 21.93
CA LEU A 68 3.70 -5.61 21.10
C LEU A 68 3.15 -4.37 21.81
N GLN A 69 2.83 -4.48 23.11
CA GLN A 69 2.39 -3.34 23.92
C GLN A 69 3.49 -2.28 24.09
N PHE A 70 4.73 -2.69 24.35
CA PHE A 70 5.88 -1.79 24.43
C PHE A 70 6.09 -1.04 23.11
N MET A 71 6.03 -1.75 21.98
CA MET A 71 6.15 -1.16 20.65
C MET A 71 4.98 -0.19 20.36
N ARG A 72 3.75 -0.51 20.78
CA ARG A 72 2.61 0.40 20.69
C ARG A 72 2.82 1.66 21.51
N LYS A 73 3.25 1.54 22.77
CA LYS A 73 3.52 2.69 23.64
C LYS A 73 4.67 3.55 23.13
N ALA A 74 5.75 2.91 22.67
CA ALA A 74 6.87 3.62 22.04
C ALA A 74 6.48 4.27 20.70
N ALA A 75 5.42 3.79 20.05
CA ALA A 75 4.82 4.42 18.87
C ALA A 75 3.89 5.58 19.23
N GLU A 76 3.16 5.49 20.34
CA GLU A 76 2.33 6.59 20.88
C GLU A 76 3.18 7.83 21.19
N ASP A 77 4.40 7.66 21.70
CA ASP A 77 5.28 8.79 22.03
C ASP A 77 5.94 9.45 20.81
N LYS A 78 5.78 8.89 19.60
CA LYS A 78 6.43 9.38 18.38
C LYS A 78 5.39 9.92 17.41
N PRO A 79 5.26 11.26 17.24
CA PRO A 79 4.31 11.86 16.29
C PRO A 79 4.41 11.29 14.87
N PHE A 80 5.62 10.92 14.46
CA PHE A 80 5.88 10.27 13.17
C PHE A 80 5.11 8.94 12.98
N LEU A 81 4.84 8.19 14.04
CA LEU A 81 4.11 6.92 13.97
C LEU A 81 2.60 7.09 14.14
N GLN A 82 2.14 8.31 14.42
CA GLN A 82 0.73 8.63 14.65
C GLN A 82 -0.04 8.90 13.34
N VAL A 83 0.04 7.97 12.38
CA VAL A 83 -0.73 8.05 11.12
C VAL A 83 -1.90 7.07 11.17
N THR A 84 -3.11 7.52 10.86
CA THR A 84 -4.30 6.63 10.80
C THR A 84 -4.42 5.95 9.44
N ASN A 85 -5.19 4.84 9.36
CA ASN A 85 -5.46 4.20 8.07
C ASN A 85 -6.18 5.15 7.11
N ARG A 86 -7.10 6.00 7.60
CA ARG A 86 -7.78 7.06 6.83
C ARG A 86 -6.78 8.03 6.21
N GLN A 87 -5.87 8.59 7.01
CA GLN A 87 -4.81 9.47 6.54
C GLN A 87 -3.91 8.78 5.50
N MET A 88 -3.50 7.54 5.79
CA MET A 88 -2.69 6.75 4.87
C MET A 88 -3.41 6.47 3.55
N SER A 89 -4.73 6.21 3.56
CA SER A 89 -5.46 5.93 2.30
C SER A 89 -5.42 7.11 1.34
N VAL A 90 -5.52 8.34 1.85
CA VAL A 90 -5.48 9.55 1.03
C VAL A 90 -4.15 9.62 0.28
N PHE A 91 -3.06 9.33 0.98
CA PHE A 91 -1.73 9.24 0.39
C PHE A 91 -1.62 8.08 -0.61
N LEU A 92 -2.07 6.88 -0.26
CA LEU A 92 -1.93 5.70 -1.11
C LEU A 92 -2.71 5.81 -2.43
N TRP A 93 -3.82 6.58 -2.46
CA TRP A 93 -4.50 6.89 -3.71
C TRP A 93 -3.63 7.70 -4.68
N GLN A 94 -2.73 8.54 -4.17
CA GLN A 94 -1.77 9.30 -4.99
C GLN A 94 -0.54 8.47 -5.37
N PHE A 95 -0.22 7.44 -4.60
CA PHE A 95 0.92 6.53 -4.80
C PHE A 95 0.45 5.07 -4.92
N PRO A 96 -0.28 4.72 -5.99
CA PRO A 96 -0.89 3.39 -6.10
C PRO A 96 0.14 2.26 -6.13
N ASN A 97 1.38 2.51 -6.53
CA ASN A 97 2.49 1.56 -6.47
C ASN A 97 2.81 1.09 -5.04
N LEU A 98 2.41 1.84 -4.02
CA LEU A 98 2.61 1.51 -2.60
C LEU A 98 1.39 0.80 -1.99
N LEU A 99 0.29 0.65 -2.73
CA LEU A 99 -0.82 -0.19 -2.31
C LEU A 99 -0.34 -1.64 -2.19
N ARG A 100 -0.72 -2.31 -1.11
CA ARG A 100 -0.25 -3.68 -0.79
C ARG A 100 -0.49 -4.69 -1.93
N GLN A 101 -1.53 -4.50 -2.75
CA GLN A 101 -1.78 -5.34 -3.93
C GLN A 101 -0.66 -5.30 -4.98
N ASN A 102 0.05 -4.17 -5.06
CA ASN A 102 1.11 -3.90 -6.04
C ASN A 102 2.52 -4.19 -5.49
N VAL A 103 2.65 -4.47 -4.18
CA VAL A 103 3.93 -4.78 -3.55
C VAL A 103 4.20 -6.29 -3.62
N LYS A 104 5.42 -6.66 -4.04
CA LYS A 104 5.84 -8.07 -4.23
C LYS A 104 5.80 -8.92 -2.93
N SER A 105 5.98 -8.30 -1.77
CA SER A 105 5.94 -8.96 -0.46
C SER A 105 4.77 -8.42 0.37
N ARG A 106 3.76 -9.26 0.60
CA ARG A 106 2.49 -8.90 1.25
C ARG A 106 2.51 -9.17 2.77
N GLY A 107 3.58 -8.79 3.47
CA GLY A 107 3.68 -8.94 4.94
C GLY A 107 2.59 -8.19 5.73
N ASP A 108 2.79 -7.97 7.04
CA ASP A 108 1.86 -7.29 7.96
C ASP A 108 1.70 -5.76 7.72
N TYR A 109 1.93 -5.33 6.48
CA TYR A 109 1.77 -3.98 6.00
C TYR A 109 0.29 -3.67 5.74
N LEU A 110 -0.20 -2.48 6.12
CA LEU A 110 -1.57 -2.00 5.81
C LEU A 110 -2.69 -2.99 6.18
N THR A 111 -2.61 -3.63 7.35
CA THR A 111 -3.61 -4.64 7.78
C THR A 111 -5.03 -4.12 7.92
N GLY A 112 -5.19 -2.81 8.11
CA GLY A 112 -6.47 -2.10 8.11
C GLY A 112 -7.14 -2.00 6.74
N PHE A 113 -6.44 -2.32 5.65
CA PHE A 113 -6.99 -2.28 4.30
C PHE A 113 -7.60 -3.63 3.93
N ASP A 114 -8.77 -3.58 3.30
CA ASP A 114 -9.29 -4.72 2.56
C ASP A 114 -8.60 -4.73 1.19
N LEU A 115 -8.29 -5.92 0.71
CA LEU A 115 -7.59 -6.15 -0.55
C LEU A 115 -8.20 -7.33 -1.32
N GLU A 116 -9.06 -8.10 -0.66
CA GLU A 116 -9.68 -9.29 -1.25
C GLU A 116 -11.03 -8.91 -1.87
N ASN A 117 -11.79 -8.03 -1.19
CA ASN A 117 -13.15 -7.69 -1.61
C ASN A 117 -13.26 -6.29 -2.21
N ARG A 118 -12.36 -5.37 -1.81
CA ARG A 118 -12.31 -3.99 -2.30
C ARG A 118 -10.93 -3.40 -2.10
N VAL A 119 -10.50 -2.47 -2.96
CA VAL A 119 -9.32 -1.64 -2.70
C VAL A 119 -9.77 -0.50 -1.78
N GLY A 120 -9.61 -0.63 -0.47
CA GLY A 120 -10.09 0.37 0.48
C GLY A 120 -9.82 0.02 1.94
N ILE A 121 -10.24 0.88 2.87
CA ILE A 121 -10.02 0.63 4.31
C ILE A 121 -11.14 -0.23 4.85
N LYS A 122 -10.90 -1.19 5.75
CA LYS A 122 -11.98 -1.84 6.51
C LYS A 122 -12.65 -0.78 7.39
N ALA A 123 -13.95 -0.56 7.27
CA ALA A 123 -14.64 0.58 7.90
C ALA A 123 -14.34 0.76 9.40
N GLY A 124 -14.24 -0.33 10.17
CA GLY A 124 -13.90 -0.29 11.62
C GLY A 124 -12.43 -0.02 11.96
N TYR A 125 -11.56 0.12 10.95
CA TYR A 125 -10.12 0.31 11.07
C TYR A 125 -9.66 1.69 10.61
N ALA A 126 -10.54 2.51 10.03
CA ALA A 126 -10.19 3.80 9.42
C ALA A 126 -9.40 4.72 10.37
N ASP A 127 -9.85 4.81 11.62
CA ASP A 127 -9.23 5.70 12.60
C ASP A 127 -8.16 5.00 13.47
N GLN A 128 -7.91 3.71 13.22
CA GLN A 128 -6.80 2.99 13.85
C GLN A 128 -5.46 3.40 13.24
N ARG A 129 -4.38 3.28 14.03
CA ARG A 129 -3.02 3.54 13.55
C ARG A 129 -2.62 2.55 12.45
N VAL A 130 -1.99 3.06 11.42
CA VAL A 130 -1.49 2.25 10.32
C VAL A 130 -0.22 1.51 10.73
N ILE A 131 -0.11 0.25 10.31
CA ILE A 131 1.12 -0.52 10.43
C ILE A 131 1.82 -0.48 9.06
N ALA A 132 2.94 0.24 8.99
CA ALA A 132 3.70 0.39 7.76
C ALA A 132 5.22 0.44 7.98
N PRO A 133 6.03 0.02 6.99
CA PRO A 133 7.47 0.21 7.01
C PRO A 133 7.84 1.69 7.23
N PRO A 134 8.92 2.00 7.95
CA PRO A 134 9.36 3.37 8.20
C PRO A 134 9.52 4.21 6.94
N GLU A 135 9.97 3.61 5.83
CA GLU A 135 10.17 4.27 4.55
C GLU A 135 8.85 4.78 3.95
N VAL A 136 7.77 4.00 4.10
CA VAL A 136 6.43 4.39 3.63
C VAL A 136 5.87 5.49 4.50
N LEU A 137 6.01 5.40 5.83
CA LEU A 137 5.60 6.46 6.74
C LEU A 137 6.38 7.75 6.48
N PHE A 138 7.67 7.65 6.19
CA PHE A 138 8.51 8.79 5.87
C PHE A 138 8.05 9.48 4.59
N LEU A 139 7.71 8.68 3.59
CA LEU A 139 7.15 9.18 2.33
C LEU A 139 5.78 9.85 2.56
N TYR A 140 4.90 9.24 3.34
CA TYR A 140 3.62 9.84 3.75
C TYR A 140 3.84 11.21 4.39
N HIS A 141 4.69 11.32 5.41
CA HIS A 141 4.95 12.60 6.10
C HIS A 141 5.56 13.65 5.18
N THR A 142 6.35 13.21 4.20
CA THR A 142 6.91 14.17 3.25
C THR A 142 5.86 14.65 2.26
N TRP A 143 5.01 13.76 1.78
CA TRP A 143 3.86 14.13 0.95
C TRP A 143 2.91 15.07 1.72
N ASP A 144 2.57 14.73 2.97
CA ASP A 144 1.68 15.53 3.82
C ASP A 144 2.25 16.95 4.02
N ARG A 145 3.57 17.05 4.29
CA ARG A 145 4.24 18.33 4.49
C ARG A 145 4.42 19.16 3.22
N LEU A 146 4.71 18.54 2.08
CA LEU A 146 5.15 19.25 0.88
C LEU A 146 4.07 19.35 -0.20
N ILE A 147 3.27 18.30 -0.39
CA ILE A 147 2.38 18.17 -1.54
C ILE A 147 0.91 18.31 -1.16
N LYS A 148 0.48 17.84 0.02
CA LYS A 148 -0.94 17.79 0.38
C LYS A 148 -1.65 19.14 0.26
N GLU A 149 -1.00 20.22 0.66
CA GLU A 149 -1.53 21.59 0.58
C GLU A 149 -1.51 22.17 -0.84
N GLU A 150 -0.75 21.57 -1.77
CA GLU A 150 -0.75 21.92 -3.19
C GLU A 150 -1.93 21.27 -3.96
N TYR A 151 -3.01 20.95 -3.26
CA TYR A 151 -4.24 20.36 -3.81
C TYR A 151 -4.84 21.23 -4.92
N THR A 152 -5.09 20.62 -6.08
CA THR A 152 -5.81 21.27 -7.17
C THR A 152 -7.29 20.93 -7.08
N GLN A 153 -8.10 21.94 -6.75
CA GLN A 153 -9.55 21.80 -6.63
C GLN A 153 -10.20 21.55 -8.00
N ARG A 154 -10.90 20.42 -8.12
CA ARG A 154 -11.76 20.07 -9.24
C ARG A 154 -13.23 20.24 -8.87
N ILE A 155 -14.09 20.23 -9.87
CA ILE A 155 -15.54 20.09 -9.67
C ILE A 155 -15.80 18.77 -8.93
N ILE A 156 -16.68 18.84 -7.93
CA ILE A 156 -17.13 17.66 -7.17
C ILE A 156 -18.62 17.53 -7.45
N SER A 157 -18.95 16.74 -8.48
CA SER A 157 -20.33 16.41 -8.81
C SER A 157 -21.00 15.75 -7.61
N LYS A 158 -22.21 16.21 -7.29
CA LYS A 158 -23.03 15.63 -6.22
C LYS A 158 -23.25 14.12 -6.42
N GLN A 159 -23.47 13.70 -7.66
CA GLN A 159 -23.72 12.30 -8.00
C GLN A 159 -22.48 11.44 -7.76
N ASP A 160 -21.33 11.84 -8.31
CA ASP A 160 -20.06 11.13 -8.12
C ASP A 160 -19.68 11.08 -6.64
N PHE A 161 -19.95 12.16 -5.89
CA PHE A 161 -19.67 12.20 -4.46
C PHE A 161 -20.55 11.23 -3.66
N PHE A 162 -21.83 11.09 -4.04
CA PHE A 162 -22.70 10.08 -3.44
C PHE A 162 -22.18 8.66 -3.72
N GLU A 163 -21.78 8.38 -4.97
CA GLU A 163 -21.20 7.09 -5.34
C GLU A 163 -19.91 6.80 -4.56
N PHE A 164 -19.04 7.79 -4.41
CA PHE A 164 -17.85 7.71 -3.57
C PHE A 164 -18.18 7.27 -2.13
N LEU A 165 -19.20 7.86 -1.51
CA LEU A 165 -19.60 7.51 -0.14
C LEU A 165 -20.19 6.10 -0.04
N VAL A 166 -20.91 5.64 -1.07
CA VAL A 166 -21.43 4.27 -1.16
C VAL A 166 -20.28 3.26 -1.26
N GLN A 167 -19.29 3.54 -2.11
CA GLN A 167 -18.16 2.64 -2.35
C GLN A 167 -17.12 2.69 -1.20
N SER A 168 -16.97 3.86 -0.56
CA SER A 168 -15.99 4.12 0.50
C SER A 168 -16.66 4.53 1.83
N PRO A 169 -17.44 3.64 2.45
CA PRO A 169 -18.26 3.93 3.64
C PRO A 169 -17.44 4.32 4.88
N GLU A 170 -16.13 4.08 4.90
CA GLU A 170 -15.24 4.64 5.92
C GLU A 170 -15.30 6.17 5.98
N TRP A 171 -15.62 6.85 4.88
CA TRP A 171 -15.75 8.32 4.81
C TRP A 171 -17.11 8.84 5.25
N LEU A 172 -18.09 7.96 5.51
CA LEU A 172 -19.36 8.35 6.09
C LEU A 172 -19.17 8.90 7.51
N PRO A 173 -19.86 9.99 7.90
CA PRO A 173 -19.74 10.56 9.24
C PRO A 173 -20.04 9.56 10.37
N GLU A 174 -20.93 8.60 10.16
CA GLU A 174 -21.24 7.55 11.15
C GLU A 174 -20.05 6.62 11.44
N LYS A 175 -19.05 6.60 10.57
CA LYS A 175 -17.83 5.77 10.66
C LYS A 175 -16.57 6.60 10.93
N TRP A 176 -16.73 7.90 11.18
CA TRP A 176 -15.61 8.80 11.44
C TRP A 176 -15.90 9.62 12.70
N SER A 177 -15.31 9.20 13.83
CA SER A 177 -15.61 9.81 15.13
C SER A 177 -15.21 11.28 15.24
N GLU A 178 -14.24 11.71 14.42
CA GLU A 178 -13.73 13.08 14.36
C GLU A 178 -14.30 13.87 13.18
N ALA A 179 -15.35 13.36 12.51
CA ALA A 179 -16.00 14.06 11.41
C ALA A 179 -16.47 15.46 11.85
N PRO A 180 -16.15 16.53 11.08
CA PRO A 180 -16.65 17.85 11.40
C PRO A 180 -18.19 17.89 11.44
N PRO A 181 -18.81 18.64 12.38
CA PRO A 181 -20.26 18.74 12.47
C PRO A 181 -20.90 19.26 11.17
N GLU A 182 -20.24 20.20 10.49
CA GLU A 182 -20.70 20.74 9.21
C GLU A 182 -20.64 19.71 8.08
N TYR A 183 -19.60 18.88 8.03
CA TYR A 183 -19.52 17.74 7.10
C TYR A 183 -20.66 16.75 7.35
N THR A 184 -20.93 16.45 8.62
CA THR A 184 -22.04 15.58 9.02
C THR A 184 -23.39 16.13 8.57
N ALA A 185 -23.62 17.43 8.76
CA ALA A 185 -24.84 18.09 8.31
C ALA A 185 -24.97 18.09 6.78
N MET A 186 -23.87 18.35 6.07
CA MET A 186 -23.82 18.35 4.61
C MET A 186 -24.19 16.98 4.05
N VAL A 187 -23.56 15.90 4.52
CA VAL A 187 -23.84 14.52 4.07
C VAL A 187 -25.31 14.14 4.32
N LYS A 188 -25.89 14.50 5.48
CA LYS A 188 -27.31 14.24 5.78
C LYS A 188 -28.27 14.98 4.85
N SER A 189 -27.86 16.14 4.34
CA SER A 189 -28.66 16.97 3.42
C SER A 189 -28.33 16.75 1.95
N LEU A 190 -27.45 15.79 1.61
CA LEU A 190 -26.90 15.62 0.28
C LEU A 190 -27.98 15.38 -0.78
N ASP A 191 -28.97 14.53 -0.47
CA ASP A 191 -30.05 14.18 -1.41
C ASP A 191 -30.91 15.38 -1.79
N ILE A 192 -31.19 16.25 -0.82
CA ILE A 192 -32.07 17.42 -0.97
C ILE A 192 -31.33 18.71 -1.36
N SER A 193 -30.00 18.70 -1.37
CA SER A 193 -29.21 19.88 -1.72
C SER A 193 -29.39 20.25 -3.20
N PRO A 194 -29.72 21.52 -3.52
CA PRO A 194 -29.80 21.99 -4.90
C PRO A 194 -28.41 22.18 -5.54
N GLN A 195 -27.35 22.16 -4.74
CA GLN A 195 -25.98 22.41 -5.20
C GLN A 195 -25.43 21.19 -5.95
N GLN A 196 -25.15 21.35 -7.24
CA GLN A 196 -24.60 20.28 -8.09
C GLN A 196 -23.08 20.13 -7.96
N ASP A 197 -22.35 21.23 -7.76
CA ASP A 197 -20.90 21.24 -7.52
C ASP A 197 -20.60 21.51 -6.04
N LEU A 198 -20.17 20.46 -5.34
CA LEU A 198 -19.81 20.49 -3.93
C LEU A 198 -18.41 21.08 -3.68
N SER A 199 -17.63 21.35 -4.73
CA SER A 199 -16.28 21.87 -4.58
C SER A 199 -16.29 23.27 -3.92
N GLN A 200 -17.33 24.07 -4.14
CA GLN A 200 -17.46 25.42 -3.61
C GLN A 200 -17.80 25.49 -2.11
N LEU A 201 -18.03 24.34 -1.45
CA LEU A 201 -18.31 24.29 -0.02
C LEU A 201 -17.11 24.74 0.83
N SER A 202 -17.36 25.13 2.08
CA SER A 202 -16.30 25.47 3.02
C SER A 202 -15.39 24.27 3.33
N LYS A 203 -14.22 24.53 3.91
CA LYS A 203 -13.32 23.46 4.40
C LYS A 203 -13.91 22.69 5.59
N GLN A 204 -14.88 23.26 6.29
CA GLN A 204 -15.55 22.62 7.41
C GLN A 204 -16.70 21.72 6.92
N ALA A 205 -17.45 22.17 5.91
CA ALA A 205 -18.51 21.38 5.28
C ALA A 205 -17.97 20.28 4.36
N LEU A 206 -16.83 20.50 3.70
CA LEU A 206 -16.13 19.47 2.93
C LEU A 206 -14.62 19.57 3.17
N PRO A 207 -14.08 18.84 4.17
CA PRO A 207 -12.67 18.88 4.56
C PRO A 207 -11.71 18.51 3.45
N LEU A 208 -10.48 19.04 3.52
CA LEU A 208 -9.44 18.79 2.54
C LEU A 208 -9.15 17.28 2.39
N GLU A 209 -9.13 16.55 3.50
CA GLU A 209 -8.97 15.09 3.51
C GLU A 209 -10.05 14.38 2.69
N VAL A 210 -11.31 14.81 2.84
CA VAL A 210 -12.44 14.24 2.09
C VAL A 210 -12.32 14.58 0.60
N ARG A 211 -11.90 15.80 0.27
CA ARG A 211 -11.68 16.24 -1.13
C ARG A 211 -10.58 15.43 -1.80
N LEU A 212 -9.46 15.24 -1.11
CA LEU A 212 -8.34 14.44 -1.57
C LEU A 212 -8.72 12.96 -1.71
N ALA A 213 -9.49 12.43 -0.75
CA ALA A 213 -9.99 11.06 -0.80
C ALA A 213 -10.92 10.83 -1.99
N TYR A 214 -11.90 11.71 -2.19
CA TYR A 214 -12.80 11.69 -3.34
C TYR A 214 -12.03 11.77 -4.66
N GLN A 215 -11.11 12.72 -4.79
CA GLN A 215 -10.30 12.86 -6.00
C GLN A 215 -9.41 11.64 -6.24
N GLY A 216 -8.82 11.09 -5.18
CA GLY A 216 -8.03 9.86 -5.25
C GLY A 216 -8.86 8.65 -5.69
N TRP A 217 -10.05 8.48 -5.12
CA TRP A 217 -11.01 7.46 -5.53
C TRP A 217 -11.39 7.61 -7.00
N LYS A 218 -11.78 8.81 -7.44
CA LYS A 218 -12.16 9.08 -8.84
C LYS A 218 -11.00 8.80 -9.80
N ASN A 219 -9.80 9.26 -9.47
CA ASN A 219 -8.60 8.99 -10.27
C ASN A 219 -8.31 7.50 -10.40
N PHE A 220 -8.54 6.72 -9.35
CA PHE A 220 -8.22 5.30 -9.33
C PHE A 220 -9.29 4.44 -10.03
N PHE A 221 -10.56 4.63 -9.69
CA PHE A 221 -11.65 3.77 -10.15
C PHE A 221 -12.30 4.22 -11.45
N GLU A 222 -12.38 5.53 -11.71
CA GLU A 222 -13.10 6.08 -12.86
C GLU A 222 -12.15 6.56 -13.97
N GLU A 223 -11.02 7.16 -13.59
CA GLU A 223 -10.16 7.89 -14.54
C GLU A 223 -8.79 7.23 -14.75
N GLY A 224 -8.55 6.05 -14.18
CA GLY A 224 -7.25 5.38 -14.20
C GLY A 224 -6.74 5.14 -15.63
N ASP A 225 -7.59 4.66 -16.53
CA ASP A 225 -7.23 4.43 -17.92
C ASP A 225 -6.93 5.72 -18.67
N LEU A 226 -7.71 6.78 -18.42
CA LEU A 226 -7.48 8.10 -19.01
C LEU A 226 -6.12 8.66 -18.55
N ILE A 227 -5.81 8.54 -17.27
CA ILE A 227 -4.51 8.95 -16.71
C ILE A 227 -3.38 8.12 -17.32
N ASN A 228 -3.56 6.81 -17.54
CA ASN A 228 -2.54 5.95 -18.11
C ASN A 228 -2.19 6.34 -19.56
N ILE A 229 -3.17 6.71 -20.39
CA ILE A 229 -2.93 7.15 -21.78
C ILE A 229 -2.61 8.64 -21.91
N PHE A 230 -2.83 9.42 -20.84
CA PHE A 230 -2.59 10.86 -20.85
C PHE A 230 -1.12 11.19 -21.20
N SER A 231 -0.92 12.07 -22.18
CA SER A 231 0.41 12.55 -22.60
C SER A 231 0.57 14.02 -22.26
N ILE A 232 1.72 14.37 -21.69
CA ILE A 232 2.02 15.71 -21.17
C ILE A 232 3.07 16.35 -22.08
N THR A 233 2.92 17.66 -22.34
CA THR A 233 3.97 18.46 -22.99
C THR A 233 4.87 19.15 -21.96
N TYR A 234 6.07 19.55 -22.33
CA TYR A 234 6.91 20.33 -21.42
C TYR A 234 6.30 21.69 -21.07
N GLY A 235 5.48 22.28 -21.94
CA GLY A 235 4.70 23.49 -21.64
C GLY A 235 3.72 23.26 -20.48
N ASP A 236 2.98 22.15 -20.51
CA ASP A 236 2.07 21.77 -19.41
C ASP A 236 2.85 21.52 -18.11
N LEU A 237 3.97 20.80 -18.20
CA LEU A 237 4.84 20.51 -17.06
C LEU A 237 5.41 21.80 -16.45
N LYS A 238 5.86 22.73 -17.27
CA LYS A 238 6.38 24.04 -16.85
C LYS A 238 5.32 24.85 -16.12
N LYS A 239 4.10 24.89 -16.67
CA LYS A 239 2.96 25.57 -16.04
C LYS A 239 2.65 24.96 -14.67
N PHE A 240 2.57 23.63 -14.61
CA PHE A 240 2.31 22.90 -13.37
C PHE A 240 3.38 23.16 -12.32
N LEU A 241 4.66 22.97 -12.64
CA LEU A 241 5.76 23.16 -11.69
C LEU A 241 5.92 24.64 -11.27
N GLY A 242 5.44 25.59 -12.08
CA GLY A 242 5.33 26.99 -11.68
C GLY A 242 4.28 27.25 -10.59
N GLY A 243 3.16 26.54 -10.62
CA GLY A 243 2.11 26.60 -9.57
C GLY A 243 2.31 25.65 -8.39
N HIS A 244 3.05 24.56 -8.62
CA HIS A 244 3.24 23.43 -7.69
C HIS A 244 4.74 23.09 -7.56
N PRO A 245 5.56 24.02 -7.05
CA PRO A 245 7.02 23.89 -7.06
C PRO A 245 7.53 22.75 -6.17
N HIS A 246 6.74 22.26 -5.20
CA HIS A 246 7.20 21.18 -4.33
C HIS A 246 7.38 19.86 -5.05
N TYR A 247 6.74 19.65 -6.21
CA TYR A 247 6.99 18.50 -7.06
C TYR A 247 8.41 18.53 -7.67
N ALA A 248 8.96 19.71 -7.97
CA ALA A 248 10.31 19.82 -8.57
C ALA A 248 11.47 19.66 -7.56
N ARG A 249 11.20 19.45 -6.27
CA ARG A 249 12.26 19.43 -5.24
C ARG A 249 13.16 18.20 -5.38
N ASN A 250 14.47 18.41 -5.17
CA ASN A 250 15.51 17.37 -5.17
C ASN A 250 15.21 16.14 -4.30
N TYR A 251 14.41 16.33 -3.25
CA TYR A 251 13.98 15.24 -2.39
C TYR A 251 13.25 14.13 -3.17
N TRP A 252 12.33 14.50 -4.07
CA TRP A 252 11.60 13.54 -4.90
C TRP A 252 12.53 12.77 -5.83
N ILE A 253 13.54 13.46 -6.40
CA ILE A 253 14.57 12.83 -7.23
C ILE A 253 15.21 11.66 -6.48
N ASN A 254 15.58 11.84 -5.21
CA ASN A 254 16.19 10.77 -4.42
C ASN A 254 15.24 9.62 -4.12
N LEU A 255 13.97 9.92 -3.83
CA LEU A 255 12.97 8.90 -3.51
C LEU A 255 12.62 8.03 -4.71
N VAL A 256 12.41 8.65 -5.88
CA VAL A 256 11.96 7.91 -7.06
C VAL A 256 13.12 7.41 -7.91
N LYS A 257 14.37 7.78 -7.60
CA LYS A 257 15.57 7.47 -8.41
C LYS A 257 15.66 6.01 -8.84
N LYS A 258 15.23 5.09 -7.99
CA LYS A 258 15.29 3.65 -8.26
C LYS A 258 14.41 3.26 -9.45
N ASP A 259 13.19 3.78 -9.49
CA ASP A 259 12.18 3.42 -10.49
C ASP A 259 12.12 4.44 -11.65
N TYR A 260 12.50 5.70 -11.38
CA TYR A 260 12.50 6.85 -12.29
C TYR A 260 13.83 7.61 -12.20
N PRO A 261 14.95 7.04 -12.71
CA PRO A 261 16.28 7.63 -12.59
C PRO A 261 16.46 8.95 -13.37
N ASN A 262 15.57 9.22 -14.33
CA ASN A 262 15.58 10.44 -15.14
C ASN A 262 14.50 11.45 -14.73
N TYR A 263 14.00 11.37 -13.49
CA TYR A 263 12.94 12.26 -13.01
C TYR A 263 13.25 13.74 -13.28
N LEU A 264 12.41 14.40 -14.08
CA LEU A 264 12.53 15.79 -14.54
C LEU A 264 13.87 16.18 -15.19
N LYS A 265 14.69 15.22 -15.62
CA LYS A 265 16.06 15.48 -16.07
C LYS A 265 16.13 16.47 -17.22
N THR A 266 15.31 16.28 -18.25
CA THR A 266 15.30 17.14 -19.44
C THR A 266 14.69 18.51 -19.13
N PHE A 267 13.68 18.54 -18.25
CA PHE A 267 13.11 19.80 -17.77
C PHE A 267 14.17 20.63 -17.03
N THR A 268 14.93 20.02 -16.12
CA THR A 268 15.99 20.70 -15.36
C THR A 268 17.16 21.14 -16.24
N SER A 269 17.48 20.41 -17.31
CA SER A 269 18.54 20.82 -18.24
C SER A 269 18.12 21.93 -19.21
N GLY A 270 16.82 22.27 -19.28
CA GLY A 270 16.28 23.26 -20.21
C GLY A 270 16.39 22.85 -21.68
N SER A 271 16.61 21.56 -21.96
CA SER A 271 16.88 21.04 -23.31
C SER A 271 15.60 20.54 -23.99
N TYR A 272 14.56 21.38 -24.03
CA TYR A 272 13.24 21.03 -24.56
C TYR A 272 12.56 22.23 -25.24
N LYS A 273 11.58 21.96 -26.11
CA LYS A 273 10.57 22.94 -26.54
C LYS A 273 9.25 22.69 -25.82
N ASP A 274 8.43 23.73 -25.67
CA ASP A 274 7.20 23.64 -24.89
C ASP A 274 6.21 22.62 -25.50
N GLU A 275 6.20 22.43 -26.81
CA GLU A 275 5.38 21.46 -27.54
C GLU A 275 5.88 20.01 -27.48
N ASP A 276 7.13 19.79 -27.03
CA ASP A 276 7.71 18.45 -26.96
C ASP A 276 7.00 17.62 -25.87
N LYS A 277 6.77 16.33 -26.16
CA LYS A 277 6.19 15.40 -25.18
C LYS A 277 7.21 15.02 -24.12
N VAL A 278 6.80 15.01 -22.86
CA VAL A 278 7.64 14.54 -21.76
C VAL A 278 7.74 13.01 -21.82
N PRO A 279 8.95 12.43 -21.82
CA PRO A 279 9.10 10.98 -21.84
C PRO A 279 8.51 10.33 -20.56
N PRO A 280 7.82 9.18 -20.65
CA PRO A 280 7.19 8.53 -19.49
C PRO A 280 8.16 8.24 -18.32
N GLN A 281 9.42 7.95 -18.62
CA GLN A 281 10.46 7.68 -17.61
C GLN A 281 10.89 8.93 -16.81
N GLU A 282 10.50 10.13 -17.23
CA GLU A 282 10.78 11.37 -16.49
C GLU A 282 9.62 11.81 -15.60
N ILE A 283 8.44 11.18 -15.71
CA ILE A 283 7.22 11.56 -14.99
C ILE A 283 6.67 10.34 -14.23
N PRO A 284 6.91 10.26 -12.91
CA PRO A 284 6.35 9.21 -12.08
C PRO A 284 4.82 9.36 -11.97
N PRO A 285 4.08 8.29 -11.60
CA PRO A 285 2.63 8.27 -11.62
C PRO A 285 1.98 9.38 -10.78
N PHE A 286 2.51 9.66 -9.58
CA PHE A 286 1.93 10.70 -8.71
C PHE A 286 2.00 12.11 -9.33
N VAL A 287 3.06 12.42 -10.09
CA VAL A 287 3.20 13.69 -10.82
C VAL A 287 2.24 13.70 -12.01
N LYS A 288 2.11 12.58 -12.71
CA LYS A 288 1.17 12.43 -13.83
C LYS A 288 -0.27 12.66 -13.40
N VAL A 289 -0.67 12.07 -12.27
CA VAL A 289 -1.99 12.22 -11.65
C VAL A 289 -2.22 13.69 -11.26
N ALA A 290 -1.25 14.34 -10.61
CA ALA A 290 -1.36 15.75 -10.23
C ALA A 290 -1.52 16.68 -11.45
N LEU A 291 -0.73 16.46 -12.51
CA LEU A 291 -0.85 17.18 -13.78
C LEU A 291 -2.22 16.98 -14.44
N PHE A 292 -2.70 15.73 -14.48
CA PHE A 292 -4.02 15.42 -15.00
C PHE A 292 -5.11 16.17 -14.23
N ASN A 293 -5.02 16.18 -12.89
CA ASN A 293 -5.95 16.89 -12.03
C ASN A 293 -5.95 18.41 -12.26
N MET A 294 -4.77 19.01 -12.46
CA MET A 294 -4.64 20.43 -12.81
C MET A 294 -5.37 20.74 -14.12
N ILE A 295 -5.14 19.94 -15.16
CA ILE A 295 -5.76 20.15 -16.47
C ILE A 295 -7.28 19.96 -16.41
N GLN A 296 -7.76 18.96 -15.66
CA GLN A 296 -9.20 18.77 -15.45
C GLN A 296 -9.83 19.98 -14.73
N ALA A 297 -9.18 20.51 -13.70
CA ALA A 297 -9.66 21.70 -12.99
C ALA A 297 -9.76 22.93 -13.91
N GLU A 298 -8.78 23.11 -14.80
CA GLU A 298 -8.77 24.24 -15.75
C GLU A 298 -9.87 24.13 -16.81
N LYS A 299 -10.20 22.92 -17.25
CA LYS A 299 -11.26 22.68 -18.24
C LYS A 299 -12.66 22.89 -17.69
N LYS A 300 -12.83 23.03 -16.37
CA LYS A 300 -14.14 23.03 -15.68
C LYS A 300 -15.02 21.86 -16.10
N LEU A 301 -14.39 20.70 -16.32
CA LEU A 301 -15.05 19.43 -16.61
C LEU A 301 -15.25 18.62 -15.32
#